data_AF-A0A9W6T665-F1
#
_entry.id   AF-A0A9W6T665-F1
#
_cell.length_a   1.000
_cell.length_b   1.000
_cell.length_c   1.000
_cell.angle_alpha   90.00
_cell.angle_beta   90.00
_cell.angle_gamma   90.00
#
_symmetry.space_group_name_H-M   'P 1'
#
loop_
_entity.id
_entity.type
_entity.pdbx_description
1 polymer ?
#
loop_
_entity_poly.entity_id
_entity_poly.type
_entity_poly.pdbx_seq_one_letter_code
_entity_poly.pdbx_strand_id
1 'polypeptide(L)'
;MYTRRKDNLQRHLKNEIDILDFIDPDYESFCRIFNISFLPNPNNLFKNFDKSTTLIQLLTTSASGLVIYSLPKLVNVLSHFISLSNVLPKFVTKYVIPTGLSIGIIGIPIYYFYKDMPFAYKRNITRRIKEQIEEEDYQHNNSSRIAKECRKVLTYPSRDINNCLQNLLDNSASKRKKIVDSLKSSELSFSYYKKLRDQVNTQKKLIDKLDLENMN
;
A
#
# COMPACT_ATOMS: atom_id res chain seq x y z
N MET A 1 19.10 -17.04 6.21
CA MET A 1 18.94 -17.10 4.74
C MET A 1 17.67 -16.36 4.36
N TYR A 2 17.82 -15.19 3.74
CA TYR A 2 16.69 -14.44 3.20
C TYR A 2 16.02 -15.27 2.11
N THR A 3 14.73 -15.56 2.27
CA THR A 3 14.00 -16.31 1.27
C THR A 3 13.87 -15.43 0.03
N ARG A 4 14.60 -15.79 -1.03
CA ARG A 4 14.60 -15.11 -2.33
C ARG A 4 13.29 -15.36 -3.10
N ARG A 5 12.16 -15.52 -2.40
CA ARG A 5 10.84 -15.59 -3.02
C ARG A 5 10.54 -14.20 -3.55
N LYS A 6 10.74 -14.03 -4.86
CA LYS A 6 10.31 -12.84 -5.60
C LYS A 6 8.82 -12.65 -5.34
N ASP A 7 8.40 -11.41 -5.14
CA ASP A 7 7.01 -11.07 -4.91
C ASP A 7 6.16 -11.57 -6.09
N ASN A 8 5.09 -12.31 -5.80
CA ASN A 8 4.21 -12.86 -6.82
C ASN A 8 3.35 -11.78 -7.49
N LEU A 9 3.41 -10.53 -7.03
CA LEU A 9 2.64 -9.40 -7.56
C LEU A 9 2.79 -9.28 -9.08
N GLN A 10 4.01 -9.38 -9.60
CA GLN A 10 4.24 -9.30 -11.06
C GLN A 10 3.55 -10.45 -11.85
N ARG A 11 3.28 -11.59 -11.20
CA ARG A 11 2.62 -12.73 -11.84
C ARG A 11 1.10 -12.64 -11.82
N HIS A 12 0.53 -11.86 -10.90
CA HIS A 12 -0.91 -11.73 -10.76
C HIS A 12 -1.48 -10.47 -11.43
N LEU A 13 -0.65 -9.47 -11.73
CA LEU A 13 -1.06 -8.32 -12.54
C LEU A 13 -1.50 -8.78 -13.94
N LYS A 14 -2.78 -8.56 -14.26
CA LYS A 14 -3.31 -8.78 -15.62
C LYS A 14 -2.86 -7.63 -16.51
N ASN A 15 -1.84 -7.87 -17.31
CA ASN A 15 -1.24 -6.88 -18.23
C ASN A 15 -1.84 -6.95 -19.65
N GLU A 16 -3.05 -7.47 -19.81
CA GLU A 16 -3.71 -7.48 -21.11
C GLU A 16 -4.12 -6.05 -21.48
N ILE A 17 -3.61 -5.57 -22.62
CA ILE A 17 -3.82 -4.21 -23.13
C ILE A 17 -5.08 -4.23 -23.99
N ASP A 18 -6.12 -3.51 -23.56
CA ASP A 18 -7.36 -3.40 -24.32
C ASP A 18 -7.37 -2.10 -25.15
N ILE A 19 -8.06 -2.13 -26.29
CA ILE A 19 -8.24 -0.94 -27.14
C ILE A 19 -9.00 0.17 -26.38
N LEU A 20 -9.85 -0.23 -25.43
CA LEU A 20 -10.59 0.67 -24.55
C LEU A 20 -9.69 1.40 -23.54
N ASP A 21 -8.49 0.89 -23.22
CA ASP A 21 -7.56 1.58 -22.31
C ASP A 21 -7.01 2.88 -22.90
N PHE A 22 -7.03 2.99 -24.23
CA PHE A 22 -6.61 4.19 -24.97
C PHE A 22 -7.74 5.21 -25.14
N ILE A 23 -8.98 4.83 -24.86
CA ILE A 23 -10.14 5.70 -25.03
C ILE A 23 -10.57 6.18 -23.66
N ASP A 24 -10.41 7.47 -23.43
CA ASP A 24 -10.93 8.13 -22.25
C ASP A 24 -11.96 9.17 -22.70
N PRO A 25 -13.27 8.97 -22.42
CA PRO A 25 -14.30 9.92 -22.80
C PRO A 25 -14.32 11.10 -21.82
N ASP A 26 -13.17 11.76 -21.64
CA ASP A 26 -13.09 13.03 -20.94
C ASP A 26 -13.45 14.17 -21.92
N TYR A 27 -14.76 14.38 -22.08
CA TYR A 27 -15.32 15.43 -22.93
C TYR A 27 -14.77 16.83 -22.58
N GLU A 28 -14.35 17.06 -21.34
CA GLU A 28 -13.76 18.33 -20.91
C GLU A 28 -12.39 18.55 -21.55
N SER A 29 -11.54 17.51 -21.60
CA SER A 29 -10.23 17.54 -22.26
C SER A 29 -10.37 17.70 -23.78
N PHE A 30 -11.33 17.00 -24.40
CA PHE A 30 -11.68 17.17 -25.81
C PHE A 30 -12.13 18.62 -26.11
N CYS A 31 -13.04 19.17 -25.31
CA CYS A 31 -13.53 20.55 -25.49
C CYS A 31 -12.43 21.61 -25.30
N ARG A 32 -11.49 21.40 -24.37
CA ARG A 32 -10.33 22.29 -24.16
C ARG A 32 -9.39 22.33 -25.35
N ILE A 33 -9.11 21.20 -26.00
CA ILE A 33 -8.21 21.12 -27.16
C ILE A 33 -8.79 21.89 -28.35
N PHE A 34 -10.11 21.86 -28.52
CA PHE A 34 -10.79 22.59 -29.59
C PHE A 34 -11.15 24.04 -29.22
N ASN A 35 -10.78 24.53 -28.02
CA ASN A 35 -11.24 25.82 -27.50
C ASN A 35 -12.77 26.00 -27.59
N ILE A 36 -13.52 24.90 -27.57
CA ILE A 36 -14.98 24.92 -27.55
C ILE A 36 -15.36 25.04 -26.08
N SER A 37 -15.51 26.28 -25.60
CA SER A 37 -15.99 26.59 -24.26
C SER A 37 -17.49 26.30 -24.15
N PHE A 38 -17.88 25.03 -24.13
CA PHE A 38 -19.23 24.67 -23.70
C PHE A 38 -19.31 24.74 -22.19
N LEU A 39 -19.58 25.95 -21.66
CA LEU A 39 -20.49 26.15 -20.53
C LEU A 39 -20.74 27.65 -20.28
N PRO A 40 -22.02 28.06 -20.34
CA PRO A 40 -22.62 28.72 -19.20
C PRO A 40 -23.55 27.69 -18.53
N ASN A 41 -23.18 27.31 -17.31
CA ASN A 41 -24.04 26.81 -16.23
C ASN A 41 -25.22 25.88 -16.63
N PRO A 42 -25.15 24.56 -16.37
CA PRO A 42 -26.24 23.62 -16.70
C PRO A 42 -27.57 23.99 -16.01
N ASN A 43 -27.52 24.76 -14.91
CA ASN A 43 -28.70 25.17 -14.16
C ASN A 43 -29.64 26.12 -14.94
N ASN A 44 -29.15 26.79 -15.98
CA ASN A 44 -29.97 27.65 -16.84
C ASN A 44 -30.58 26.89 -18.02
N LEU A 45 -30.05 25.70 -18.34
CA LEU A 45 -30.59 24.82 -19.38
C LEU A 45 -31.72 23.94 -18.81
N PHE A 46 -31.59 23.49 -17.55
CA PHE A 46 -32.62 22.70 -16.86
C PHE A 46 -33.81 23.52 -16.33
N LYS A 47 -33.64 24.80 -16.00
CA LYS A 47 -34.79 25.67 -15.63
C LYS A 47 -35.81 25.87 -16.75
N ASN A 48 -35.40 25.74 -18.01
CA ASN A 48 -36.30 25.74 -19.16
C ASN A 48 -36.85 24.34 -19.47
N PHE A 49 -36.37 23.31 -18.78
CA PHE A 49 -36.77 21.91 -18.94
C PHE A 49 -37.87 21.48 -17.96
N ASP A 50 -38.02 22.21 -16.85
CA ASP A 50 -39.04 21.96 -15.81
C ASP A 50 -40.49 22.28 -16.24
N LYS A 51 -40.71 22.81 -17.45
CA LYS A 51 -42.05 22.90 -18.08
C LYS A 51 -42.35 21.75 -19.04
N SER A 52 -41.68 20.61 -18.90
CA SER A 52 -41.96 19.42 -19.68
C SER A 52 -42.17 18.18 -18.82
N THR A 53 -43.29 18.18 -18.11
CA THR A 53 -43.91 16.96 -17.57
C THR A 53 -44.39 16.00 -18.66
N THR A 54 -44.15 16.31 -19.94
CA THR A 54 -44.52 15.48 -21.10
C THR A 54 -43.34 14.70 -21.70
N LEU A 55 -42.08 15.01 -21.38
CA LEU A 55 -40.91 14.34 -21.99
C LEU A 55 -40.52 13.02 -21.33
N ILE A 56 -40.72 12.86 -20.01
CA ILE A 56 -40.42 11.58 -19.33
C ILE A 56 -41.41 10.49 -19.75
N GLN A 57 -42.64 10.87 -20.09
CA GLN A 57 -43.69 9.95 -20.54
C GLN A 57 -43.53 9.51 -22.01
N LEU A 58 -42.71 10.23 -22.78
CA LEU A 58 -42.37 9.92 -24.18
C LEU A 58 -41.09 9.07 -24.31
N LEU A 59 -40.24 9.02 -23.28
CA LEU A 59 -39.05 8.17 -23.24
C LEU A 59 -39.38 6.67 -23.18
N THR A 60 -40.59 6.32 -22.73
CA THR A 60 -41.03 4.92 -22.59
C THR A 60 -41.82 4.40 -23.79
N THR A 61 -42.17 5.26 -24.75
CA THR A 61 -43.07 4.89 -25.85
C THR A 61 -42.43 5.18 -27.21
N SER A 62 -41.57 4.24 -27.66
CA SER A 62 -41.11 4.07 -29.04
C SER A 62 -40.31 5.22 -29.68
N ALA A 63 -39.30 4.87 -30.46
CA ALA A 63 -38.31 5.74 -31.12
C ALA A 63 -38.84 6.85 -32.06
N SER A 64 -40.15 7.11 -32.09
CA SER A 64 -40.86 8.02 -33.00
C SER A 64 -40.93 9.48 -32.49
N GLY A 65 -40.94 9.70 -31.17
CA GLY A 65 -41.19 11.03 -30.58
C GLY A 65 -40.02 12.01 -30.67
N LEU A 66 -38.79 11.51 -30.49
CA LEU A 66 -37.58 12.34 -30.61
C LEU A 66 -37.30 12.77 -32.06
N VAL A 67 -37.72 11.95 -33.03
CA VAL A 67 -37.58 12.24 -34.46
C VAL A 67 -38.51 13.40 -34.85
N ILE A 68 -39.77 13.41 -34.40
CA ILE A 68 -40.74 14.44 -34.81
C ILE A 68 -40.37 15.86 -34.32
N TYR A 69 -39.78 15.99 -33.12
CA TYR A 69 -39.45 17.31 -32.56
C TYR A 69 -38.05 17.83 -32.94
N SER A 70 -37.08 16.95 -33.20
CA SER A 70 -35.72 17.36 -33.58
C SER A 70 -35.57 17.66 -35.08
N LEU A 71 -36.40 17.03 -35.93
CA LEU A 71 -36.40 17.23 -37.38
C LEU A 71 -36.61 18.69 -37.81
N PRO A 72 -37.62 19.44 -37.32
CA PRO A 72 -37.88 20.79 -37.80
C PRO A 72 -36.74 21.78 -37.50
N LYS A 73 -36.09 21.62 -36.34
CA LYS A 73 -34.95 22.48 -35.94
C LYS A 73 -33.68 22.17 -36.73
N LEU A 74 -33.41 20.88 -36.97
CA LEU A 74 -32.30 20.46 -37.84
C LEU A 74 -32.50 20.93 -39.28
N VAL A 75 -33.72 20.81 -39.82
CA VAL A 75 -34.05 21.25 -41.18
C VAL A 75 -33.88 22.77 -41.34
N ASN A 76 -34.22 23.57 -40.32
CA ASN A 76 -34.07 25.02 -40.38
C ASN A 76 -32.60 25.48 -40.29
N VAL A 77 -31.76 24.79 -39.50
CA VAL A 77 -30.31 25.05 -39.52
C VAL A 77 -29.70 24.62 -40.86
N LEU A 78 -30.16 23.50 -41.41
CA LEU A 78 -29.71 23.01 -42.71
C LEU A 78 -30.09 23.97 -43.84
N SER A 79 -31.31 24.54 -43.81
CA SER A 79 -31.75 25.51 -44.81
C SER A 79 -30.91 26.79 -44.78
N HIS A 80 -30.56 27.30 -43.59
CA HIS A 80 -29.65 28.45 -43.46
C HIS A 80 -28.23 28.14 -43.96
N PHE A 81 -27.71 26.94 -43.75
CA PHE A 81 -26.43 26.50 -44.31
C PHE A 81 -26.47 26.38 -45.85
N ILE A 82 -27.56 25.85 -46.40
CA ILE A 82 -27.76 25.72 -47.85
C ILE A 82 -27.85 27.10 -48.50
N SER A 83 -28.57 28.05 -47.90
CA SER A 83 -28.67 29.43 -48.37
C SER A 83 -27.34 30.17 -48.32
N LEU A 84 -26.52 29.93 -47.29
CA LEU A 84 -25.16 30.49 -47.20
C LEU A 84 -24.22 29.88 -48.25
N SER A 85 -24.41 28.61 -48.60
CA SER A 85 -23.66 27.96 -49.67
C SER A 85 -23.94 28.59 -51.04
N ASN A 86 -25.16 29.06 -51.30
CA ASN A 86 -25.52 29.66 -52.59
C ASN A 86 -24.91 31.05 -52.84
N VAL A 87 -24.38 31.71 -51.80
CA VAL A 87 -23.69 33.01 -51.88
C VAL A 87 -22.19 32.85 -52.14
N LEU A 88 -21.65 31.65 -51.93
CA LEU A 88 -20.25 31.31 -52.15
C LEU A 88 -20.01 30.89 -53.61
N PRO A 89 -18.84 31.19 -54.20
CA PRO A 89 -18.53 30.76 -55.56
C PRO A 89 -18.63 29.22 -55.68
N LYS A 90 -19.21 28.73 -56.78
CA LYS A 90 -19.48 27.29 -57.05
C LYS A 90 -18.26 26.36 -56.88
N PHE A 91 -17.05 26.92 -56.98
CA PHE A 91 -15.80 26.22 -56.73
C PHE A 91 -15.60 25.87 -55.24
N VAL A 92 -15.90 26.80 -54.34
CA VAL A 92 -15.73 26.63 -52.89
C VAL A 92 -16.74 25.63 -52.35
N THR A 93 -17.99 25.70 -52.79
CA THR A 93 -19.05 24.79 -52.32
C THR A 93 -18.88 23.37 -52.81
N LYS A 94 -18.41 23.17 -54.05
CA LYS A 94 -18.24 21.84 -54.64
C LYS A 94 -16.96 21.14 -54.20
N TYR A 95 -15.88 21.88 -53.94
CA TYR A 95 -14.57 21.28 -53.68
C TYR A 95 -14.04 21.58 -52.28
N VAL A 96 -14.09 22.83 -51.81
CA VAL A 96 -13.42 23.24 -50.56
C VAL A 96 -14.19 22.82 -49.31
N ILE A 97 -15.53 22.96 -49.32
CA ILE A 97 -16.36 22.57 -48.17
C ILE A 97 -16.32 21.06 -47.90
N PRO A 98 -16.57 20.16 -48.88
CA PRO A 98 -16.55 18.73 -48.59
C PRO A 98 -15.16 18.19 -48.28
N THR A 99 -14.10 18.76 -48.86
CA THR A 99 -12.71 18.35 -48.54
C THR A 99 -12.27 18.87 -47.17
N GLY A 100 -12.58 20.12 -46.84
CA GLY A 100 -12.32 20.68 -45.51
C GLY A 100 -13.10 19.93 -44.41
N LEU A 101 -14.36 19.57 -44.68
CA LEU A 101 -15.17 18.79 -43.75
C LEU A 101 -14.62 17.37 -43.57
N SER A 102 -14.20 16.69 -44.65
CA SER A 102 -13.65 15.33 -44.54
C SER A 102 -12.33 15.30 -43.77
N ILE A 103 -11.45 16.29 -44.00
CA ILE A 103 -10.21 16.47 -43.25
C ILE A 103 -10.49 16.84 -41.79
N GLY A 104 -11.52 17.64 -41.51
CA GLY A 104 -11.96 17.91 -40.15
C GLY A 104 -12.44 16.64 -39.45
N ILE A 105 -13.37 15.89 -40.08
CA ILE A 105 -13.98 14.69 -39.49
C ILE A 105 -12.93 13.60 -39.21
N ILE A 106 -11.91 13.45 -40.06
CA ILE A 106 -10.91 12.39 -39.94
C ILE A 106 -9.65 12.88 -39.19
N GLY A 107 -9.20 14.10 -39.45
CA GLY A 107 -7.96 14.64 -38.90
C GLY A 107 -8.05 15.01 -37.42
N ILE A 108 -9.21 15.54 -36.98
CA ILE A 108 -9.48 15.89 -35.59
C ILE A 108 -9.36 14.68 -34.65
N PRO A 109 -10.06 13.54 -34.90
CA PRO A 109 -9.94 12.38 -34.02
C PRO A 109 -8.54 11.78 -34.08
N ILE A 110 -7.88 11.71 -35.24
CA ILE A 110 -6.51 11.18 -35.33
C ILE A 110 -5.52 12.04 -34.53
N TYR A 111 -5.64 13.37 -34.61
CA TYR A 111 -4.81 14.30 -33.84
C TYR A 111 -5.07 14.17 -32.33
N TYR A 112 -6.33 14.04 -31.94
CA TYR A 112 -6.73 13.79 -30.56
C TYR A 112 -6.16 12.46 -30.04
N PHE A 113 -6.32 11.38 -30.81
CA PHE A 113 -5.74 10.08 -30.47
C PHE A 113 -4.22 10.19 -30.30
N TYR A 114 -3.50 10.80 -31.24
CA TYR A 114 -2.04 10.89 -31.14
C TYR A 114 -1.58 11.64 -29.88
N LYS A 115 -2.29 12.70 -29.49
CA LYS A 115 -1.90 13.56 -28.36
C LYS A 115 -2.35 13.02 -27.00
N ASP A 116 -3.58 12.49 -26.91
CA ASP A 116 -4.22 12.15 -25.64
C ASP A 116 -4.15 10.65 -25.31
N MET A 117 -3.93 9.78 -26.30
CA MET A 117 -3.70 8.34 -26.11
C MET A 117 -2.65 8.01 -25.03
N PRO A 118 -1.45 8.63 -24.98
CA PRO A 118 -0.47 8.29 -23.96
C PRO A 118 -0.90 8.69 -22.55
N PHE A 119 -1.74 9.72 -22.40
CA PHE A 119 -2.23 10.17 -21.10
C PHE A 119 -3.40 9.31 -20.61
N ALA A 120 -4.35 9.02 -21.50
CA ALA A 120 -5.47 8.10 -21.25
C ALA A 120 -4.97 6.71 -20.81
N TYR A 121 -4.02 6.16 -21.57
CA TYR A 121 -3.44 4.85 -21.29
C TYR A 121 -2.78 4.80 -19.89
N LYS A 122 -1.96 5.80 -19.55
CA LYS A 122 -1.30 5.87 -18.24
C LYS A 122 -2.31 5.94 -17.10
N ARG A 123 -3.39 6.70 -17.27
CA ARG A 123 -4.45 6.87 -16.26
C ARG A 123 -5.19 5.55 -16.03
N ASN A 124 -5.65 4.91 -17.09
CA ASN A 124 -6.44 3.68 -17.03
C ASN A 124 -5.64 2.51 -16.48
N ILE A 125 -4.38 2.34 -16.92
CA ILE A 125 -3.49 1.30 -16.40
C ILE A 125 -3.17 1.53 -14.93
N THR A 126 -2.88 2.77 -14.52
CA THR A 126 -2.61 3.08 -13.10
C THR A 126 -3.84 2.78 -12.23
N ARG A 127 -5.04 3.12 -12.71
CA ARG A 127 -6.30 2.82 -12.01
C ARG A 127 -6.52 1.31 -11.88
N ARG A 128 -6.36 0.56 -12.97
CA ARG A 128 -6.49 -0.91 -12.99
C ARG A 128 -5.48 -1.58 -12.07
N ILE A 129 -4.21 -1.15 -12.10
CA ILE A 129 -3.16 -1.65 -11.19
C ILE A 129 -3.52 -1.34 -9.73
N LYS A 130 -4.02 -0.13 -9.45
CA LYS A 130 -4.46 0.24 -8.09
C LYS A 130 -5.59 -0.66 -7.61
N GLU A 131 -6.60 -0.88 -8.45
CA GLU A 131 -7.73 -1.78 -8.16
C GLU A 131 -7.23 -3.22 -7.90
N GLN A 132 -6.31 -3.74 -8.71
CA GLN A 132 -5.72 -5.08 -8.52
C GLN A 132 -4.89 -5.17 -7.23
N ILE A 133 -4.12 -4.14 -6.89
CA ILE A 133 -3.33 -4.09 -5.64
C ILE A 133 -4.24 -4.09 -4.41
N GLU A 134 -5.38 -3.41 -4.50
CA GLU A 134 -6.40 -3.35 -3.44
C GLU A 134 -7.16 -4.67 -3.32
N GLU A 135 -7.55 -5.29 -4.45
CA GLU A 135 -8.21 -6.61 -4.48
C GLU A 135 -7.32 -7.72 -3.89
N GLU A 136 -6.02 -7.69 -4.13
CA GLU A 136 -5.07 -8.67 -3.60
C GLU A 136 -4.62 -8.41 -2.15
N ASP A 137 -5.13 -7.35 -1.50
CA ASP A 137 -4.72 -6.92 -0.15
C ASP A 137 -3.20 -6.89 0.00
N TYR A 138 -2.49 -6.48 -1.05
CA TYR A 138 -1.04 -6.65 -1.15
C TYR A 138 -0.31 -5.91 -0.01
N GLN A 139 -0.80 -4.74 0.38
CA GLN A 139 -0.21 -3.95 1.46
C GLN A 139 -0.26 -4.70 2.79
N HIS A 140 -1.37 -5.36 3.11
CA HIS A 140 -1.52 -6.16 4.33
C HIS A 140 -0.63 -7.41 4.28
N ASN A 141 -0.67 -8.13 3.16
CA ASN A 141 0.11 -9.35 2.98
C ASN A 141 1.62 -9.09 3.01
N ASN A 142 2.07 -8.03 2.34
CA ASN A 142 3.49 -7.64 2.30
C ASN A 142 3.96 -7.14 3.67
N SER A 143 3.19 -6.27 4.34
CA SER A 143 3.56 -5.80 5.69
C SER A 143 3.61 -6.94 6.70
N SER A 144 2.65 -7.87 6.67
CA SER A 144 2.64 -9.08 7.50
C SER A 144 3.86 -9.97 7.22
N ARG A 145 4.25 -10.12 5.95
CA ARG A 145 5.45 -10.87 5.56
C ARG A 145 6.72 -10.22 6.09
N ILE A 146 6.90 -8.92 5.87
CA ILE A 146 8.06 -8.17 6.37
C ILE A 146 8.13 -8.27 7.90
N ALA A 147 7.01 -8.07 8.59
CA ALA A 147 6.95 -8.19 10.05
C ALA A 147 7.36 -9.59 10.54
N LYS A 148 6.93 -10.66 9.86
CA LYS A 148 7.31 -12.04 10.20
C LYS A 148 8.81 -12.28 10.01
N GLU A 149 9.40 -11.80 8.91
CA GLU A 149 10.84 -11.93 8.67
C GLU A 149 11.65 -11.10 9.67
N CYS A 150 11.24 -9.87 9.97
CA CYS A 150 11.85 -9.05 11.03
C CYS A 150 11.79 -9.75 12.39
N ARG A 151 10.61 -10.29 12.77
CA ARG A 151 10.45 -11.06 14.02
C ARG A 151 11.37 -12.27 14.05
N LYS A 152 11.49 -12.99 12.93
CA LYS A 152 12.39 -14.12 12.81
C LYS A 152 13.85 -13.72 13.02
N VAL A 153 14.30 -12.63 12.38
CA VAL A 153 15.65 -12.09 12.54
C VAL A 153 15.90 -11.69 13.99
N LEU A 154 14.98 -10.99 14.64
CA LEU A 154 15.11 -10.55 16.03
C LEU A 154 14.97 -11.68 17.07
N THR A 155 14.37 -12.81 16.69
CA THR A 155 14.26 -13.97 17.58
C THR A 155 15.61 -14.62 17.83
N TYR A 156 16.53 -14.61 16.86
CA TYR A 156 17.88 -15.15 17.02
C TYR A 156 18.67 -14.45 18.14
N PRO A 157 18.93 -13.12 18.09
CA PRO A 157 19.67 -12.45 19.16
C PRO A 157 18.93 -12.52 20.51
N SER A 158 17.60 -12.51 20.51
CA SER A 158 16.83 -12.70 21.75
C SER A 158 17.10 -14.07 22.39
N ARG A 159 17.15 -15.14 21.59
CA ARG A 159 17.53 -16.48 22.07
C ARG A 159 18.97 -16.53 22.55
N ASP A 160 19.89 -15.90 21.82
CA ASP A 160 21.31 -15.88 22.19
C ASP A 160 21.55 -15.15 23.52
N ILE A 161 20.88 -14.01 23.74
CA ILE A 161 20.93 -13.27 25.00
C ILE A 161 20.36 -14.12 26.14
N ASN A 162 19.21 -14.78 25.94
CA ASN A 162 18.62 -15.64 26.96
C ASN A 162 19.55 -16.80 27.33
N ASN A 163 20.16 -17.45 26.36
CA ASN A 163 21.12 -18.53 26.61
C ASN A 163 22.36 -18.01 27.35
N CYS A 164 22.88 -16.84 26.98
CA CYS A 164 24.00 -16.20 27.66
C CYS A 164 23.65 -15.88 29.13
N LEU A 165 22.48 -15.31 29.38
CA LEU A 165 22.01 -14.99 30.74
C LEU A 165 21.82 -16.25 31.59
N GLN A 166 21.25 -17.32 31.03
CA GLN A 166 21.13 -18.61 31.71
C GLN A 166 22.51 -19.16 32.10
N ASN A 167 23.46 -19.16 31.16
CA ASN A 167 24.83 -19.61 31.44
C ASN A 167 25.52 -18.76 32.53
N LEU A 168 25.31 -17.44 32.52
CA LEU A 168 25.85 -16.55 33.55
C LEU A 168 25.24 -16.83 34.93
N LEU A 169 23.94 -17.11 34.97
CA LEU A 169 23.23 -17.45 36.20
C LEU A 169 23.72 -18.80 36.74
N ASP A 170 23.84 -19.82 35.89
CA ASP A 170 24.34 -21.15 36.28
C ASP A 170 25.77 -21.10 36.78
N ASN A 171 26.63 -20.33 36.11
CA ASN A 171 28.01 -20.11 36.56
C ASN A 171 28.06 -19.42 37.92
N SER A 172 27.19 -18.42 38.14
CA SER A 172 27.11 -17.71 39.42
C SER A 172 26.57 -18.60 40.54
N ALA A 173 25.55 -19.41 40.26
CA ALA A 173 25.00 -20.39 41.18
C ALA A 173 26.03 -21.47 41.56
N SER A 174 26.78 -21.97 40.57
CA SER A 174 27.88 -22.92 40.77
C SER A 174 29.00 -22.34 41.65
N LYS A 175 29.42 -21.09 41.38
CA LYS A 175 30.40 -20.39 42.24
C LYS A 175 29.89 -20.22 43.67
N ARG A 176 28.64 -19.79 43.85
CA ARG A 176 28.03 -19.66 45.18
C ARG A 176 28.02 -21.00 45.92
N LYS A 177 27.64 -22.09 45.24
CA LYS A 177 27.64 -23.43 45.83
C LYS A 177 29.03 -23.84 46.32
N LYS A 178 30.06 -23.66 45.50
CA LYS A 178 31.46 -23.95 45.88
C LYS A 178 31.91 -23.15 47.11
N ILE A 179 31.56 -21.87 47.19
CA ILE A 179 31.89 -21.03 48.36
C ILE A 179 31.16 -21.53 49.61
N VAL A 180 29.88 -21.87 49.50
CA VAL A 180 29.09 -22.40 50.63
C VAL A 180 29.64 -23.74 51.10
N ASP A 181 29.98 -24.65 50.18
CA ASP A 181 30.57 -25.95 50.51
C ASP A 181 31.94 -25.79 51.20
N SER A 182 32.76 -24.86 50.71
CA SER A 182 34.05 -24.50 51.36
C SER A 182 33.83 -23.92 52.75
N LEU A 183 32.88 -23.01 52.91
CA LEU A 183 32.56 -22.39 54.20
C LEU A 183 32.11 -23.44 55.21
N LYS A 184 31.22 -24.35 54.80
CA LYS A 184 30.77 -25.47 55.65
C LYS A 184 31.93 -26.35 56.08
N SER A 185 32.86 -26.65 55.18
CA SER A 185 34.07 -27.42 55.51
C SER A 185 34.97 -26.66 56.49
N SER A 186 35.15 -25.35 56.31
CA SER A 186 35.90 -24.51 57.24
C SER A 186 35.25 -24.42 58.62
N GLU A 187 33.92 -24.35 58.70
CA GLU A 187 33.18 -24.32 59.97
C GLU A 187 33.33 -25.63 60.76
N LEU A 188 33.31 -26.78 60.06
CA LEU A 188 33.58 -28.08 60.67
C LEU A 188 35.01 -28.15 61.21
N SER A 189 36.01 -27.74 60.41
CA SER A 189 37.42 -27.69 60.85
C SER A 189 37.61 -26.75 62.04
N PHE A 190 37.01 -25.56 62.02
CA PHE A 190 37.05 -24.61 63.13
C PHE A 190 36.47 -25.22 64.41
N SER A 191 35.31 -25.88 64.31
CA SER A 191 34.67 -26.55 65.44
C SER A 191 35.54 -27.66 66.01
N TYR A 192 36.23 -28.44 65.16
CA TYR A 192 37.18 -29.46 65.59
C TYR A 192 38.39 -28.85 66.31
N TYR A 193 39.05 -27.86 65.72
CA TYR A 193 40.21 -27.21 66.33
C TYR A 193 39.87 -26.49 67.63
N LYS A 194 38.66 -25.93 67.74
CA LYS A 194 38.16 -25.36 69.00
C LYS A 194 38.09 -26.42 70.10
N LYS A 195 37.47 -27.58 69.83
CA LYS A 195 37.41 -28.70 70.77
C LYS A 195 38.81 -29.21 71.15
N LEU A 196 39.71 -29.33 70.16
CA LEU A 196 41.09 -29.76 70.40
C LEU A 196 41.85 -28.76 71.29
N ARG A 197 41.71 -27.45 71.03
CA ARG A 197 42.30 -26.40 71.86
C ARG A 197 41.79 -26.47 73.30
N ASP A 198 40.50 -26.69 73.48
CA ASP A 198 39.90 -26.85 74.82
C ASP A 198 40.48 -28.07 75.53
N GLN A 199 40.62 -29.21 74.86
CA GLN A 199 41.26 -30.42 75.40
C GLN A 199 42.73 -30.18 75.78
N VAL A 200 43.53 -29.57 74.90
CA VAL A 200 44.93 -29.23 75.18
C VAL A 200 45.03 -28.29 76.39
N ASN A 201 44.16 -27.28 76.47
CA ASN A 201 44.11 -26.39 77.63
C ASN A 201 43.76 -27.13 78.93
N THR A 202 42.84 -28.10 78.89
CA THR A 202 42.52 -28.91 80.08
C THR A 202 43.70 -29.80 80.50
N GLN A 203 44.38 -30.43 79.56
CA GLN A 203 45.56 -31.26 79.84
C GLN A 203 46.70 -30.42 80.39
N LYS A 204 46.96 -29.24 79.80
CA LYS A 204 47.95 -28.29 80.31
C LYS A 204 47.64 -27.90 81.75
N LYS A 205 46.39 -27.51 82.05
CA LYS A 205 45.97 -27.20 83.43
C LYS A 205 46.11 -28.37 84.40
N LEU A 206 45.98 -29.63 83.94
CA LEU A 206 46.21 -30.79 84.78
C LEU A 206 47.70 -31.00 85.08
N ILE A 207 48.56 -30.82 84.08
CA ILE A 207 50.01 -30.87 84.25
C ILE A 207 50.48 -29.75 85.19
N ASP A 208 50.02 -28.51 84.97
CA ASP A 208 50.33 -27.35 85.82
C ASP A 208 49.88 -27.57 87.29
N LYS A 209 48.87 -28.42 87.53
CA LYS A 209 48.43 -28.81 88.89
C LYS A 209 49.22 -29.97 89.48
N LEU A 210 49.80 -30.81 88.64
CA LEU A 210 50.65 -31.94 88.99
C LEU A 210 52.11 -31.50 89.19
N ASP A 211 52.38 -30.20 89.23
CA ASP A 211 53.71 -29.64 89.38
C ASP A 211 54.45 -30.27 90.57
N LEU A 212 55.47 -31.07 90.23
CA LEU A 212 56.31 -31.87 91.11
C LEU A 212 57.48 -31.06 91.68
N GLU A 213 57.61 -29.76 91.36
CA GLU A 213 58.68 -28.91 91.88
C GLU A 213 58.62 -28.66 93.41
N ASN A 214 57.51 -29.01 94.07
CA ASN A 214 57.36 -28.96 95.54
C ASN A 214 57.53 -30.34 96.24
N MET A 215 57.98 -31.38 95.54
CA MET A 215 58.16 -32.74 96.10
C MET A 215 59.64 -33.09 96.40
N ASN A 216 60.45 -32.11 96.81
CA ASN A 216 61.80 -32.34 97.34
C ASN A 216 62.11 -31.43 98.54
#